data_AF-A0A2I1GTA4-F1
#
_entry.id   AF-A0A2I1GTA4-F1
#
_cell.length_a   1.000
_cell.length_b   1.000
_cell.length_c   1.000
_cell.angle_alpha   90.00
_cell.angle_beta   90.00
_cell.angle_gamma   90.00
#
_symmetry.space_group_name_H-M   'P 1'
#
loop_
_entity.id
_entity.type
_entity.pdbx_description
1 polymer ?
#
loop_
_entity_poly.entity_id
_entity_poly.type
_entity_poly.pdbx_seq_one_letter_code
_entity_poly.pdbx_strand_id
1 'polypeptide(L)'
;MEKCTIIGDSDIVGPGVRFSVYLQCITILIKILADEDEILESVKLGALTSFSLILSALISDLNYVLLLEVSKFVSILTLTSIIMTLQSPLFIIKNFENVKNFKNTYSTILLCLIANLTALIYNVWLFTVLKWKLPKEECGDQVKFYFYAVPVNPIGGFRIFMLIMSYITSIYLSIWLISLIIAGFVYRKEINFIRKVTPDSGSEGSEVLTRENPEKKKGRMFFILPMAVEIVSTELSVQRNSISGIWDWGFGQILAMVLAVLDLLRTFIVVYRIICGIFEKLTTQDRLKNLEENEIRRSHNCYKDVLLKSSIIKKNLCRLKNCYHGRYLSSHYCLAPAKNDANATLEACSFSGNRCDESEARRSKYYESEDKRDENKELRSIARTKNSLLRGKD
;
A
#
# COMPACT_ATOMS: atom_id res chain seq x y z
N MET A 1 -13.66 17.32 51.88
CA MET A 1 -14.47 17.15 50.66
C MET A 1 -14.40 15.69 50.28
N GLU A 2 -15.51 14.97 50.41
CA GLU A 2 -15.61 13.60 49.91
C GLU A 2 -15.38 13.59 48.39
N LYS A 3 -14.55 12.67 47.90
CA LYS A 3 -14.32 12.51 46.47
C LYS A 3 -15.55 11.86 45.86
N CYS A 4 -16.29 12.63 45.07
CA CYS A 4 -17.38 12.10 44.28
C CYS A 4 -16.83 11.03 43.33
N THR A 5 -17.39 9.82 43.36
CA THR A 5 -16.90 8.67 42.61
C THR A 5 -18.02 8.10 41.76
N ILE A 6 -17.76 7.95 40.47
CA ILE A 6 -18.71 7.39 39.50
C ILE A 6 -18.53 5.88 39.50
N ILE A 7 -19.64 5.14 39.52
CA ILE A 7 -19.61 3.67 39.36
C ILE A 7 -19.38 3.37 37.88
N GLY A 8 -18.30 2.68 37.56
CA GLY A 8 -17.91 2.30 36.20
C GLY A 8 -18.41 0.92 35.81
N ASP A 9 -18.42 0.68 34.49
CA ASP A 9 -18.63 -0.64 33.90
C ASP A 9 -17.34 -1.10 33.20
N SER A 10 -16.72 -2.13 33.77
CA SER A 10 -15.46 -2.67 33.26
C SER A 10 -15.60 -3.25 31.85
N ASP A 11 -16.75 -3.81 31.48
CA ASP A 11 -16.96 -4.44 30.17
C ASP A 11 -17.10 -3.42 29.02
N ILE A 12 -17.22 -2.13 29.36
CA ILE A 12 -17.43 -1.05 28.38
C ILE A 12 -16.25 -0.07 28.36
N VAL A 13 -15.75 0.35 29.52
CA VAL A 13 -14.65 1.33 29.62
C VAL A 13 -13.40 0.76 30.30
N GLY A 14 -13.40 -0.52 30.63
CA GLY A 14 -12.29 -1.18 31.31
C GLY A 14 -11.00 -1.20 30.48
N PRO A 15 -9.86 -1.52 31.12
CA PRO A 15 -8.55 -1.53 30.49
C PRO A 15 -8.48 -2.48 29.29
N GLY A 16 -9.19 -3.62 29.32
CA GLY A 16 -9.21 -4.56 28.20
C GLY A 16 -9.86 -3.99 26.94
N VAL A 17 -11.01 -3.30 27.06
CA VAL A 17 -11.64 -2.63 25.92
C VAL A 17 -10.73 -1.53 25.37
N ARG A 18 -10.18 -0.69 26.25
CA ARG A 18 -9.27 0.40 25.87
C ARG A 18 -8.05 -0.12 25.10
N PHE A 19 -7.37 -1.12 25.67
CA PHE A 19 -6.23 -1.76 25.03
C PHE A 19 -6.61 -2.35 23.66
N SER A 20 -7.77 -2.98 23.55
CA SER A 20 -8.26 -3.54 22.29
C SER A 20 -8.50 -2.48 21.23
N VAL A 21 -9.13 -1.36 21.60
CA VAL A 21 -9.35 -0.22 20.69
C VAL A 21 -8.01 0.33 20.21
N TYR A 22 -7.06 0.57 21.12
CA TYR A 22 -5.75 1.10 20.76
C TYR A 22 -4.96 0.12 19.89
N LEU A 23 -5.05 -1.18 20.17
CA LEU A 23 -4.39 -2.21 19.38
C LEU A 23 -4.98 -2.30 17.97
N GLN A 24 -6.30 -2.23 17.83
CA GLN A 24 -6.97 -2.18 16.52
C GLN A 24 -6.52 -0.94 15.72
N CYS A 25 -6.45 0.22 16.37
CA CYS A 25 -5.94 1.45 15.77
C CYS A 25 -4.50 1.32 15.27
N ILE A 26 -3.58 0.83 16.11
CA ILE A 26 -2.19 0.60 15.73
C ILE A 26 -2.09 -0.42 14.59
N THR A 27 -2.88 -1.49 14.64
CA THR A 27 -2.89 -2.55 13.62
C THR A 27 -3.32 -1.99 12.26
N ILE A 28 -4.38 -1.16 12.23
CA ILE A 28 -4.81 -0.46 11.02
C ILE A 28 -3.71 0.47 10.51
N LEU A 29 -3.03 1.22 11.38
CA LEU A 29 -1.92 2.07 10.96
C LEU A 29 -0.79 1.29 10.31
N ILE A 30 -0.39 0.15 10.91
CA ILE A 30 0.64 -0.73 10.35
C ILE A 30 0.21 -1.21 8.96
N LYS A 31 -1.04 -1.66 8.81
CA LYS A 31 -1.57 -2.13 7.51
C LYS A 31 -1.64 -1.00 6.46
N ILE A 32 -2.02 0.22 6.86
CA ILE A 32 -2.00 1.40 5.97
C ILE A 32 -0.58 1.71 5.47
N LEU A 33 0.42 1.57 6.34
CA LEU A 33 1.83 1.79 6.02
C LEU A 33 2.43 0.66 5.17
N ALA A 34 1.97 -0.58 5.39
CA ALA A 34 2.37 -1.75 4.62
C ALA A 34 1.75 -1.77 3.20
N ASP A 35 0.71 -0.97 2.93
CA ASP A 35 -0.03 -0.92 1.67
C ASP A 35 -0.64 -2.27 1.26
N GLU A 36 -1.19 -2.97 2.25
CA GLU A 36 -1.72 -4.32 2.07
C GLU A 36 -3.23 -4.32 1.87
N ASP A 37 -3.72 -5.21 1.00
CA ASP A 37 -5.17 -5.37 0.75
C ASP A 37 -5.92 -5.87 2.00
N GLU A 38 -5.19 -6.41 2.99
CA GLU A 38 -5.71 -6.85 4.29
C GLU A 38 -6.17 -5.72 5.22
N ILE A 39 -5.99 -4.44 4.85
CA ILE A 39 -6.59 -3.28 5.55
C ILE A 39 -8.10 -3.47 5.72
N LEU A 40 -8.76 -4.09 4.72
CA LEU A 40 -10.20 -4.27 4.69
C LEU A 40 -10.73 -5.06 5.89
N GLU A 41 -10.03 -6.12 6.31
CA GLU A 41 -10.44 -6.94 7.45
C GLU A 41 -10.35 -6.19 8.78
N SER A 42 -9.27 -5.44 9.00
CA SER A 42 -9.09 -4.65 10.23
C SER A 42 -10.10 -3.50 10.33
N VAL A 43 -10.35 -2.81 9.21
CA VAL A 43 -11.36 -1.75 9.18
C VAL A 43 -12.76 -2.33 9.44
N LYS A 44 -13.06 -3.51 8.88
CA LYS A 44 -14.32 -4.22 9.16
C LYS A 44 -14.44 -4.56 10.65
N LEU A 45 -13.37 -5.06 11.27
CA LEU A 45 -13.34 -5.34 12.71
C LEU A 45 -13.57 -4.06 13.53
N GLY A 46 -12.89 -2.95 13.20
CA GLY A 46 -13.09 -1.66 13.87
C GLY A 46 -14.52 -1.14 13.75
N ALA A 47 -15.14 -1.27 12.57
CA ALA A 47 -16.54 -0.89 12.36
C ALA A 47 -17.50 -1.75 13.21
N LEU A 48 -17.26 -3.06 13.31
CA LEU A 48 -18.04 -3.95 14.18
C LEU A 48 -17.85 -3.60 15.65
N THR A 49 -16.61 -3.37 16.10
CA THR A 49 -16.30 -2.96 17.48
C THR A 49 -17.03 -1.67 17.83
N SER A 50 -17.00 -0.66 16.96
CA SER A 50 -17.75 0.60 17.15
C SER A 50 -19.24 0.36 17.30
N PHE A 51 -19.83 -0.45 16.42
CA PHE A 51 -21.26 -0.76 16.49
C PHE A 51 -21.62 -1.50 17.78
N SER A 52 -20.82 -2.50 18.18
CA SER A 52 -20.99 -3.23 19.42
C SER A 52 -20.88 -2.34 20.65
N LEU A 53 -19.89 -1.42 20.70
CA LEU A 53 -19.72 -0.49 21.82
C LEU A 53 -20.91 0.46 21.97
N ILE A 54 -21.42 1.00 20.86
CA ILE A 54 -22.63 1.86 20.88
C ILE A 54 -23.82 1.06 21.39
N LEU A 55 -24.02 -0.16 20.87
CA LEU A 55 -25.16 -1.00 21.26
C LEU A 55 -25.09 -1.37 22.75
N SER A 56 -23.92 -1.81 23.24
CA SER A 56 -23.69 -2.08 24.66
C SER A 56 -23.95 -0.85 25.51
N ALA A 57 -23.49 0.33 25.10
CA ALA A 57 -23.69 1.57 25.83
C ALA A 57 -25.15 2.06 25.86
N LEU A 58 -25.95 1.73 24.85
CA LEU A 58 -27.38 2.08 24.79
C LEU A 58 -28.27 1.10 25.58
N ILE A 59 -27.84 -0.16 25.70
CA ILE A 59 -28.57 -1.19 26.45
C ILE A 59 -28.26 -1.07 27.95
N SER A 60 -27.01 -0.75 28.29
CA SER A 60 -26.59 -0.53 29.68
C SER A 60 -27.07 0.84 30.18
N ASP A 61 -27.59 0.89 31.40
CA ASP A 61 -27.98 2.14 32.07
C ASP A 61 -26.74 2.85 32.63
N LEU A 62 -25.91 3.37 31.72
CA LEU A 62 -24.62 3.97 32.06
C LEU A 62 -24.75 5.45 32.42
N ASN A 63 -23.91 5.88 33.36
CA ASN A 63 -23.70 7.30 33.63
C ASN A 63 -23.20 8.02 32.35
N TYR A 64 -23.67 9.24 32.12
CA TYR A 64 -23.33 10.04 30.93
C TYR A 64 -21.83 10.32 30.75
N VAL A 65 -21.02 10.23 31.81
CA VAL A 65 -19.55 10.29 31.72
C VAL A 65 -19.00 9.07 30.98
N LEU A 66 -19.54 7.88 31.25
CA LEU A 66 -19.13 6.66 30.55
C LEU A 66 -19.57 6.69 29.09
N LEU A 67 -20.76 7.24 28.80
CA LEU A 67 -21.23 7.46 27.42
C LEU A 67 -20.31 8.41 26.65
N LEU A 68 -19.77 9.44 27.31
CA LEU A 68 -18.76 10.33 26.72
C LEU A 68 -17.45 9.58 26.40
N GLU A 69 -17.01 8.64 27.23
CA GLU A 69 -15.84 7.80 26.94
C GLU A 69 -16.10 6.84 25.76
N VAL A 70 -17.28 6.23 25.70
CA VAL A 70 -17.69 5.39 24.55
C VAL A 70 -17.69 6.21 23.26
N SER A 71 -18.20 7.44 23.30
CA SER A 71 -18.13 8.38 22.16
C SER A 71 -16.71 8.60 21.68
N LYS A 72 -15.72 8.72 22.57
CA LYS A 72 -14.30 8.83 22.18
C LYS A 72 -13.77 7.57 21.51
N PHE A 73 -13.98 6.39 22.08
CA PHE A 73 -13.53 5.13 21.47
C PHE A 73 -14.12 4.93 20.08
N VAL A 74 -15.42 5.15 19.94
CA VAL A 74 -16.14 5.06 18.67
C VAL A 74 -15.61 6.08 17.67
N SER A 75 -15.35 7.32 18.10
CA SER A 75 -14.79 8.36 17.23
C SER A 75 -13.40 7.98 16.68
N ILE A 76 -12.55 7.37 17.51
CA ILE A 76 -11.23 6.91 17.08
C ILE A 76 -11.33 5.75 16.08
N LEU A 77 -12.18 4.76 16.34
CA LEU A 77 -12.38 3.61 15.44
C LEU A 77 -13.11 3.99 14.13
N THR A 78 -13.99 4.98 14.16
CA THR A 78 -14.67 5.48 12.96
C THR A 78 -13.76 6.37 12.12
N LEU A 79 -12.76 7.03 12.71
CA LEU A 79 -11.75 7.79 11.96
C LEU A 79 -11.05 6.91 10.91
N THR A 80 -10.67 5.67 11.25
CA THR A 80 -10.08 4.74 10.27
C THR A 80 -11.03 4.35 9.16
N SER A 81 -12.32 4.20 9.49
CA SER A 81 -13.38 3.92 8.52
C SER A 81 -13.60 5.11 7.58
N ILE A 82 -13.47 6.35 8.08
CA ILE A 82 -13.54 7.56 7.27
C ILE A 82 -12.36 7.64 6.29
N ILE A 83 -11.14 7.31 6.73
CA ILE A 83 -9.96 7.27 5.85
C ILE A 83 -10.19 6.29 4.68
N MET A 84 -10.71 5.10 4.99
CA MET A 84 -11.02 4.10 3.96
C MET A 84 -12.09 4.59 2.99
N THR A 85 -13.14 5.24 3.49
CA THR A 85 -14.19 5.80 2.61
C THR A 85 -13.65 6.92 1.73
N LEU A 86 -12.82 7.83 2.24
CA LEU A 86 -12.15 8.88 1.46
C LEU A 86 -11.37 8.31 0.26
N GLN A 87 -10.71 7.16 0.44
CA GLN A 87 -9.90 6.52 -0.59
C GLN A 87 -10.72 5.61 -1.53
N SER A 88 -11.97 5.34 -1.18
CA SER A 88 -12.78 4.30 -1.82
C SER A 88 -13.14 4.50 -3.30
N PRO A 89 -13.33 5.69 -3.91
CA PRO A 89 -13.67 5.80 -5.32
C PRO A 89 -12.53 5.29 -6.19
N LEU A 90 -11.30 5.63 -5.81
CA LEU A 90 -10.09 5.15 -6.49
C LEU A 90 -9.93 3.64 -6.26
N PHE A 91 -10.25 3.15 -5.07
CA PHE A 91 -10.16 1.73 -4.73
C PHE A 91 -11.22 0.88 -5.45
N ILE A 92 -12.46 1.37 -5.56
CA ILE A 92 -13.57 0.74 -6.28
C ILE A 92 -13.24 0.67 -7.77
N ILE A 93 -12.69 1.73 -8.37
CA ILE A 93 -12.27 1.74 -9.78
C ILE A 93 -11.14 0.73 -10.01
N LYS A 94 -10.11 0.70 -9.15
CA LYS A 94 -8.98 -0.23 -9.28
C LYS A 94 -9.41 -1.70 -9.13
N ASN A 95 -10.31 -1.98 -8.19
CA ASN A 95 -10.77 -3.35 -7.92
C ASN A 95 -11.95 -3.81 -8.79
N PHE A 96 -12.41 -2.98 -9.72
CA PHE A 96 -13.48 -3.32 -10.66
C PHE A 96 -13.09 -4.50 -11.57
N GLU A 97 -11.79 -4.66 -11.85
CA GLU A 97 -11.25 -5.74 -12.69
C GLU A 97 -11.35 -7.13 -12.02
N ASN A 98 -11.45 -7.18 -10.68
CA ASN A 98 -11.57 -8.44 -9.93
C ASN A 98 -12.94 -8.53 -9.22
N VAL A 99 -13.89 -9.19 -9.90
CA VAL A 99 -15.30 -9.35 -9.46
C VAL A 99 -15.43 -9.91 -8.03
N LYS A 100 -14.55 -10.83 -7.62
CA LYS A 100 -14.58 -11.42 -6.27
C LYS A 100 -14.17 -10.40 -5.20
N ASN A 101 -13.15 -9.60 -5.49
CA ASN A 101 -12.65 -8.56 -4.59
C ASN A 101 -13.63 -7.38 -4.49
N PHE A 102 -14.36 -7.07 -5.57
CA PHE A 102 -15.38 -6.01 -5.56
C PHE A 102 -16.48 -6.27 -4.54
N LYS A 103 -17.05 -7.50 -4.48
CA LYS A 103 -18.14 -7.82 -3.55
C LYS A 103 -17.71 -7.62 -2.09
N ASN A 104 -16.51 -8.09 -1.73
CA ASN A 104 -15.98 -7.96 -0.37
C ASN A 104 -15.69 -6.49 -0.01
N THR A 105 -15.09 -5.76 -0.96
CA THR A 105 -14.82 -4.32 -0.84
C THR A 105 -16.10 -3.52 -0.64
N TYR A 106 -17.10 -3.71 -1.51
CA TYR A 106 -18.40 -3.05 -1.42
C TYR A 106 -19.10 -3.35 -0.08
N SER A 107 -19.13 -4.63 0.34
CA SER A 107 -19.72 -5.02 1.62
C SER A 107 -19.04 -4.37 2.80
N THR A 108 -17.72 -4.19 2.76
CA THR A 108 -16.97 -3.57 3.85
C THR A 108 -17.19 -2.07 3.89
N ILE A 109 -17.18 -1.39 2.73
CA ILE A 109 -17.49 0.05 2.66
C ILE A 109 -18.91 0.30 3.17
N LEU A 110 -19.88 -0.54 2.78
CA LEU A 110 -21.24 -0.45 3.29
C LEU A 110 -21.30 -0.60 4.81
N LEU A 111 -20.59 -1.58 5.38
CA LEU A 111 -20.51 -1.75 6.84
C LEU A 111 -19.88 -0.53 7.53
N CYS A 112 -18.81 0.04 6.95
CA CYS A 112 -18.18 1.26 7.45
C CYS A 112 -19.15 2.44 7.45
N LEU A 113 -19.95 2.60 6.39
CA LEU A 113 -20.98 3.64 6.31
C LEU A 113 -22.06 3.45 7.38
N ILE A 114 -22.52 2.22 7.60
CA ILE A 114 -23.48 1.91 8.67
C ILE A 114 -22.89 2.28 10.03
N ALA A 115 -21.67 1.82 10.34
CA ALA A 115 -21.00 2.13 11.60
C ALA A 115 -20.80 3.63 11.81
N ASN A 116 -20.37 4.36 10.78
CA ASN A 116 -20.21 5.82 10.82
C ASN A 116 -21.55 6.54 11.03
N LEU A 117 -22.63 6.07 10.39
CA LEU A 117 -23.97 6.64 10.57
C LEU A 117 -24.49 6.38 11.99
N THR A 118 -24.31 5.17 12.51
CA THR A 118 -24.68 4.84 13.89
C THR A 118 -23.89 5.69 14.89
N ALA A 119 -22.58 5.84 14.69
CA ALA A 119 -21.74 6.71 15.51
C ALA A 119 -22.17 8.18 15.45
N LEU A 120 -22.52 8.67 14.25
CA LEU A 120 -23.04 10.02 14.07
C LEU A 120 -24.35 10.23 14.83
N ILE A 121 -25.32 9.33 14.67
CA ILE A 121 -26.62 9.39 15.36
C ILE A 121 -26.41 9.35 16.88
N TYR A 122 -25.55 8.45 17.35
CA TYR A 122 -25.19 8.33 18.76
C TYR A 122 -24.59 9.62 19.30
N ASN A 123 -23.62 10.21 18.60
CA ASN A 123 -22.99 11.46 19.02
C ASN A 123 -23.97 12.63 19.02
N VAL A 124 -24.80 12.79 17.98
CA VAL A 124 -25.83 13.85 17.94
C VAL A 124 -26.80 13.70 19.11
N TRP A 125 -27.28 12.48 19.37
CA TRP A 125 -28.16 12.20 20.50
C TRP A 125 -27.48 12.55 21.83
N LEU A 126 -26.27 12.03 22.07
CA LEU A 126 -25.52 12.24 23.30
C LEU A 126 -25.30 13.73 23.55
N PHE A 127 -24.71 14.47 22.60
CA PHE A 127 -24.43 15.90 22.73
C PHE A 127 -25.70 16.78 22.80
N THR A 128 -26.84 16.28 22.33
CA THR A 128 -28.13 16.97 22.52
C THR A 128 -28.63 16.82 23.96
N VAL A 129 -28.51 15.62 24.53
CA VAL A 129 -29.06 15.28 25.85
C VAL A 129 -28.15 15.73 27.00
N LEU A 130 -26.83 15.77 26.80
CA LEU A 130 -25.83 16.10 27.83
C LEU A 130 -26.14 17.37 28.63
N LYS A 131 -26.63 18.43 27.97
CA LYS A 131 -26.96 19.70 28.64
C LYS A 131 -27.97 19.53 29.76
N TRP A 132 -28.91 18.60 29.61
CA TRP A 132 -30.06 18.45 30.50
C TRP A 132 -29.86 17.35 31.55
N LYS A 133 -29.05 16.34 31.20
CA LYS A 133 -28.88 15.15 32.01
C LYS A 133 -27.58 15.16 32.81
N LEU A 134 -26.47 15.60 32.23
CA LEU A 134 -25.17 15.55 32.91
C LEU A 134 -25.16 16.32 34.24
N PRO A 135 -25.73 17.54 34.37
CA PRO A 135 -25.75 18.24 35.67
C PRO A 135 -26.62 17.58 36.75
N LYS A 136 -27.51 16.64 36.35
CA LYS A 136 -28.39 15.92 37.28
C LYS A 136 -27.77 14.60 37.76
N GLU A 137 -26.70 14.16 37.12
CA GLU A 137 -25.99 12.95 37.48
C GLU A 137 -25.06 13.16 38.67
N GLU A 138 -24.77 12.06 39.37
CA GLU A 138 -23.73 12.04 40.39
C GLU A 138 -22.39 12.47 39.77
N CYS A 139 -21.74 13.43 40.41
CA CYS A 139 -20.46 14.02 39.97
C CYS A 139 -20.50 14.80 38.65
N GLY A 140 -21.69 15.09 38.11
CA GLY A 140 -21.87 15.77 36.81
C GLY A 140 -21.15 17.11 36.66
N ASP A 141 -21.10 17.89 37.74
CA ASP A 141 -20.44 19.21 37.75
C ASP A 141 -18.90 19.14 37.85
N GLN A 142 -18.36 17.96 38.17
CA GLN A 142 -16.91 17.73 38.34
C GLN A 142 -16.28 17.02 37.14
N VAL A 143 -17.05 16.74 36.09
CA VAL A 143 -16.61 15.98 34.92
C VAL A 143 -15.54 16.75 34.16
N LYS A 144 -14.40 16.09 33.93
CA LYS A 144 -13.29 16.63 33.16
C LYS A 144 -13.21 15.93 31.81
N PHE A 145 -13.69 16.61 30.77
CA PHE A 145 -13.55 16.15 29.40
C PHE A 145 -12.34 16.84 28.76
N TYR A 146 -11.47 16.09 28.11
CA TYR A 146 -10.30 16.62 27.41
C TYR A 146 -10.48 16.53 25.90
N PHE A 147 -10.02 17.55 25.20
CA PHE A 147 -9.90 17.62 23.74
C PHE A 147 -8.49 18.10 23.41
N TYR A 148 -7.69 17.29 22.72
CA TYR A 148 -6.27 17.60 22.41
C TYR A 148 -5.46 18.03 23.66
N ALA A 149 -5.69 17.37 24.79
CA ALA A 149 -5.12 17.68 26.12
C ALA A 149 -5.60 18.98 26.81
N VAL A 150 -6.49 19.76 26.19
CA VAL A 150 -7.12 20.92 26.81
C VAL A 150 -8.41 20.48 27.53
N PRO A 151 -8.62 20.83 28.82
CA PRO A 151 -9.88 20.57 29.48
C PRO A 151 -10.97 21.44 28.86
N VAL A 152 -12.06 20.81 28.43
CA VAL A 152 -13.22 21.48 27.84
C VAL A 152 -14.48 21.10 28.61
N ASN A 153 -15.42 22.04 28.70
CA ASN A 153 -16.72 21.76 29.30
C ASN A 153 -17.63 21.08 28.26
N PRO A 154 -18.05 19.81 28.46
CA PRO A 154 -18.86 19.07 27.50
C PRO A 154 -20.28 19.62 27.33
N ILE A 155 -20.77 20.46 28.25
CA ILE A 155 -22.10 21.10 28.18
C ILE A 155 -22.04 22.46 27.46
N GLY A 156 -20.88 23.12 27.49
CA GLY A 156 -20.68 24.50 27.02
C GLY A 156 -20.51 24.64 25.51
N GLY A 157 -19.62 25.54 25.09
CA GLY A 157 -19.35 25.82 23.66
C GLY A 157 -18.87 24.59 22.88
N PHE A 158 -18.15 23.68 23.54
CA PHE A 158 -17.68 22.43 22.94
C PHE A 158 -18.83 21.55 22.43
N ARG A 159 -19.97 21.52 23.15
CA ARG A 159 -21.18 20.82 22.72
C ARG A 159 -21.68 21.31 21.35
N ILE A 160 -21.72 22.64 21.19
CA ILE A 160 -22.18 23.27 19.95
C ILE A 160 -21.19 22.95 18.82
N PHE A 161 -19.89 23.04 19.11
CA PHE A 161 -18.84 22.64 18.17
C PHE A 161 -19.01 21.19 17.71
N MET A 162 -19.22 20.24 18.62
CA MET A 162 -19.42 18.82 18.26
C MET A 162 -20.68 18.58 17.43
N LEU A 163 -21.77 19.31 17.71
CA LEU A 163 -23.00 19.25 16.90
C LEU A 163 -22.78 19.81 15.48
N ILE A 164 -22.03 20.91 15.34
CA ILE A 164 -21.66 21.46 14.03
C ILE A 164 -20.79 20.47 13.25
N MET A 165 -19.77 19.88 13.90
CA MET A 165 -18.91 18.88 13.27
C MET A 165 -19.69 17.63 12.87
N SER A 166 -20.67 17.22 13.68
CA SER A 166 -21.59 16.12 13.35
C SER A 166 -22.43 16.47 12.11
N TYR A 167 -22.95 17.68 12.00
CA TYR A 167 -23.69 18.12 10.81
C TYR A 167 -22.83 18.10 9.54
N ILE A 168 -21.58 18.62 9.61
CA ILE A 168 -20.63 18.55 8.50
C ILE A 168 -20.35 17.09 8.11
N THR A 169 -20.15 16.23 9.10
CA THR A 169 -19.95 14.79 8.89
C THR A 169 -21.17 14.14 8.25
N SER A 170 -22.38 14.56 8.60
CA SER A 170 -23.63 14.08 7.98
C SER A 170 -23.70 14.40 6.49
N ILE A 171 -23.33 15.64 6.10
CA ILE A 171 -23.28 16.04 4.69
C ILE A 171 -22.26 15.17 3.95
N TYR A 172 -21.07 15.01 4.51
CA TYR A 172 -20.02 14.16 3.97
C TYR A 172 -20.52 12.73 3.75
N LEU A 173 -21.08 12.07 4.77
CA LEU A 173 -21.60 10.71 4.66
C LEU A 173 -22.74 10.58 3.63
N SER A 174 -23.57 11.60 3.50
CA SER A 174 -24.66 11.61 2.50
C SER A 174 -24.13 11.63 1.08
N ILE A 175 -23.10 12.45 0.80
CA ILE A 175 -22.42 12.48 -0.51
C ILE A 175 -21.86 11.09 -0.83
N TRP A 176 -21.18 10.47 0.14
CA TRP A 176 -20.60 9.13 -0.03
C TRP A 176 -21.63 8.04 -0.27
N LEU A 177 -22.75 8.09 0.44
CA LEU A 177 -23.83 7.14 0.25
C LEU A 177 -24.38 7.23 -1.18
N ILE A 178 -24.59 8.46 -1.68
CA ILE A 178 -25.03 8.69 -3.07
C ILE A 178 -23.99 8.15 -4.05
N SER A 179 -22.70 8.45 -3.85
CA SER A 179 -21.62 7.94 -4.71
C SER A 179 -21.58 6.40 -4.74
N LEU A 180 -21.78 5.75 -3.59
CA LEU A 180 -21.79 4.29 -3.50
C LEU A 180 -23.02 3.67 -4.19
N ILE A 181 -24.18 4.29 -4.09
CA ILE A 181 -25.40 3.88 -4.81
C ILE A 181 -25.17 3.97 -6.33
N ILE A 182 -24.61 5.08 -6.80
CA ILE A 182 -24.27 5.27 -8.22
C ILE A 182 -23.27 4.20 -8.67
N ALA A 183 -22.19 3.99 -7.92
CA ALA A 183 -21.18 2.98 -8.23
C ALA A 183 -21.78 1.56 -8.28
N GLY A 184 -22.67 1.22 -7.33
CA GLY A 184 -23.39 -0.05 -7.31
C GLY A 184 -24.29 -0.23 -8.53
N PHE A 185 -24.99 0.83 -8.96
CA PHE A 185 -25.83 0.80 -10.16
C PHE A 185 -25.00 0.61 -11.44
N VAL A 186 -23.90 1.36 -11.58
CA VAL A 186 -22.96 1.24 -12.71
C VAL A 186 -22.38 -0.17 -12.77
N TYR A 187 -21.90 -0.71 -11.64
CA TYR A 187 -21.37 -2.07 -11.54
C TYR A 187 -22.39 -3.13 -11.94
N ARG A 188 -23.63 -3.01 -11.46
CA ARG A 188 -24.70 -3.96 -11.81
C ARG A 188 -24.99 -3.95 -13.30
N LYS A 189 -24.97 -2.77 -13.93
CA LYS A 189 -25.16 -2.62 -15.39
C LYS A 189 -24.04 -3.30 -16.16
N GLU A 190 -22.78 -3.06 -15.76
CA GLU A 190 -21.60 -3.61 -16.44
C GLU A 190 -21.51 -5.13 -16.31
N ILE A 191 -21.75 -5.69 -15.12
CA ILE A 191 -21.81 -7.15 -14.93
C ILE A 191 -22.89 -7.79 -15.79
N ASN A 192 -24.08 -7.18 -15.83
CA ASN A 192 -25.17 -7.71 -16.65
C ASN A 192 -24.84 -7.64 -18.13
N PHE A 193 -23.99 -6.71 -18.56
CA PHE A 193 -23.46 -6.63 -19.92
C PHE A 193 -22.40 -7.70 -20.18
N ILE A 194 -21.37 -7.80 -19.33
CA ILE A 194 -20.28 -8.80 -19.46
C ILE A 194 -20.85 -10.22 -19.44
N ARG A 195 -21.77 -10.54 -18.52
CA ARG A 195 -22.43 -11.85 -18.45
C ARG A 195 -23.22 -12.19 -19.71
N LYS A 196 -23.76 -11.19 -20.41
CA LYS A 196 -24.46 -11.39 -21.69
C LYS A 196 -23.50 -11.56 -22.87
N VAL A 197 -22.31 -10.96 -22.82
CA VAL A 197 -21.36 -10.91 -23.95
C VAL A 197 -20.33 -12.04 -23.90
N THR A 198 -20.00 -12.55 -22.72
CA THR A 198 -18.95 -13.57 -22.53
C THR A 198 -19.47 -14.73 -21.69
N PRO A 199 -20.18 -15.70 -22.31
CA PRO A 199 -20.41 -17.01 -21.70
C PRO A 199 -19.11 -17.83 -21.75
N ASP A 200 -18.59 -18.20 -20.58
CA ASP A 200 -17.62 -19.28 -20.33
C ASP A 200 -16.37 -19.38 -21.24
N SER A 201 -15.62 -18.28 -21.42
CA SER A 201 -14.21 -18.40 -21.78
C SER A 201 -13.35 -18.12 -20.54
N GLY A 202 -12.73 -19.19 -20.01
CA GLY A 202 -11.77 -19.13 -18.91
C GLY A 202 -10.60 -18.23 -19.28
N SER A 203 -10.67 -16.97 -18.85
CA SER A 203 -9.61 -15.99 -19.02
C SER A 203 -8.77 -15.98 -17.76
N GLU A 204 -7.62 -16.66 -17.82
CA GLU A 204 -6.54 -16.54 -16.82
C GLU A 204 -6.12 -15.07 -16.70
N GLY A 205 -6.19 -14.55 -15.48
CA GLY A 205 -5.93 -13.16 -15.16
C GLY A 205 -4.45 -12.81 -15.29
N SER A 206 -4.14 -11.88 -16.18
CA SER A 206 -2.84 -11.22 -16.20
C SER A 206 -2.82 -10.18 -15.08
N GLU A 207 -2.05 -10.44 -14.02
CA GLU A 207 -1.79 -9.48 -12.95
C GLU A 207 -0.96 -8.31 -13.50
N VAL A 208 -1.64 -7.21 -13.84
CA VAL A 208 -0.95 -5.95 -14.16
C VAL A 208 -0.42 -5.35 -12.86
N LEU A 209 0.89 -5.51 -12.66
CA LEU A 209 1.64 -4.94 -11.53
C LEU A 209 1.63 -3.40 -11.64
N THR A 210 0.57 -2.77 -11.14
CA THR A 210 0.45 -1.31 -11.12
C THR A 210 1.40 -0.72 -10.09
N ARG A 211 2.52 -0.17 -10.59
CA ARG A 211 3.51 0.57 -9.80
C ARG A 211 2.82 1.74 -9.07
N GLU A 212 2.74 1.66 -7.75
CA GLU A 212 2.06 2.67 -6.94
C GLU A 212 2.79 4.03 -6.99
N ASN A 213 2.04 5.13 -7.08
CA ASN A 213 2.57 6.48 -7.13
C ASN A 213 3.00 6.93 -5.70
N PRO A 214 4.27 7.32 -5.47
CA PRO A 214 4.77 7.73 -4.15
C PRO A 214 4.04 8.91 -3.51
N GLU A 215 3.34 9.75 -4.29
CA GLU A 215 2.54 10.85 -3.74
C GLU A 215 1.35 10.37 -2.91
N LYS A 216 0.80 9.18 -3.21
CA LYS A 216 -0.31 8.59 -2.43
C LYS A 216 0.09 8.20 -1.01
N LYS A 217 1.38 7.93 -0.76
CA LYS A 217 1.88 7.56 0.58
C LYS A 217 1.92 8.74 1.55
N LYS A 218 2.18 9.97 1.08
CA LYS A 218 2.24 11.16 1.95
C LYS A 218 0.89 11.50 2.58
N GLY A 219 -0.22 11.31 1.86
CA GLY A 219 -1.57 11.58 2.37
C GLY A 219 -1.99 10.65 3.51
N ARG A 220 -1.45 9.42 3.57
CA ARG A 220 -1.80 8.41 4.58
C ARG A 220 -1.21 8.73 5.96
N MET A 221 -0.01 9.32 6.01
CA MET A 221 0.64 9.68 7.28
C MET A 221 -0.06 10.80 8.05
N PHE A 222 -0.84 11.66 7.37
CA PHE A 222 -1.56 12.76 8.00
C PHE A 222 -2.52 12.30 9.11
N PHE A 223 -3.02 11.07 9.02
CA PHE A 223 -4.01 10.53 9.95
C PHE A 223 -3.42 9.89 11.22
N ILE A 224 -2.11 9.66 11.28
CA ILE A 224 -1.44 9.09 12.46
C ILE A 224 -1.53 10.07 13.63
N LEU A 225 -1.30 11.36 13.36
CA LEU A 225 -1.26 12.39 14.40
C LEU A 225 -2.62 12.57 15.10
N PRO A 226 -3.75 12.77 14.38
CA PRO A 226 -5.07 12.85 15.03
C PRO A 226 -5.41 11.63 15.89
N MET A 227 -5.07 10.42 15.41
CA MET A 227 -5.33 9.19 16.16
C MET A 227 -4.53 9.13 17.46
N ALA A 228 -3.24 9.43 17.42
CA ALA A 228 -2.40 9.47 18.61
C ALA A 228 -2.89 10.51 19.63
N VAL A 229 -3.29 11.69 19.15
CA VAL A 229 -3.82 12.75 20.01
C VAL A 229 -5.14 12.34 20.67
N GLU A 230 -6.03 11.66 19.95
CA GLU A 230 -7.29 11.18 20.53
C GLU A 230 -7.09 10.06 21.57
N ILE A 231 -6.11 9.17 21.37
CA ILE A 231 -5.74 8.17 22.39
C ILE A 231 -5.30 8.87 23.69
N VAL A 232 -4.40 9.84 23.57
CA VAL A 232 -3.93 10.63 24.74
C VAL A 232 -5.07 11.40 25.39
N SER A 233 -5.94 12.01 24.58
CA SER A 233 -7.13 12.73 25.04
C SER A 233 -8.09 11.83 25.81
N THR A 234 -8.24 10.58 25.39
CA THR A 234 -9.10 9.58 26.04
C THR A 234 -8.51 9.16 27.39
N GLU A 235 -7.23 8.82 27.43
CA GLU A 235 -6.56 8.43 28.68
C GLU A 235 -6.54 9.56 29.72
N LEU A 236 -6.32 10.81 29.28
CA LEU A 236 -6.41 11.95 30.17
C LEU A 236 -7.82 12.13 30.76
N SER A 237 -8.87 11.88 29.98
CA SER A 237 -10.24 11.92 30.50
C SER A 237 -10.50 10.82 31.52
N VAL A 238 -10.14 9.57 31.21
CA VAL A 238 -10.34 8.45 32.14
C VAL A 238 -9.58 8.65 33.45
N GLN A 239 -8.31 9.07 33.39
CA GLN A 239 -7.48 9.25 34.58
C GLN A 239 -7.91 10.43 35.47
N ARG A 240 -8.55 11.43 34.89
CA ARG A 240 -8.93 12.66 35.60
C ARG A 240 -10.36 12.62 36.17
N ASN A 241 -11.17 11.67 35.73
CA ASN A 241 -12.47 11.36 36.31
C ASN A 241 -12.33 10.21 37.33
N SER A 242 -12.91 10.35 38.52
CA SER A 242 -12.84 9.32 39.57
C SER A 242 -13.87 8.23 39.28
N ILE A 243 -13.50 7.26 38.44
CA ILE A 243 -14.36 6.12 38.07
C ILE A 243 -13.89 4.87 38.83
N SER A 244 -14.79 4.28 39.61
CA SER A 244 -14.55 3.04 40.36
C SER A 244 -14.98 1.79 39.58
N GLY A 245 -14.49 0.60 39.94
CA GLY A 245 -14.92 -0.67 39.33
C GLY A 245 -14.45 -0.92 37.89
N ILE A 246 -13.69 0.01 37.28
CA ILE A 246 -13.23 -0.15 35.89
C ILE A 246 -12.06 -1.13 35.72
N TRP A 247 -11.41 -1.53 36.82
CA TRP A 247 -10.21 -2.38 36.78
C TRP A 247 -10.51 -3.87 36.87
N ASP A 248 -11.77 -4.23 37.10
CA ASP A 248 -12.19 -5.62 37.14
C ASP A 248 -12.17 -6.22 35.72
N TRP A 249 -11.88 -7.52 35.61
CA TRP A 249 -11.87 -8.21 34.33
C TRP A 249 -13.23 -8.83 34.06
N GLY A 250 -13.88 -8.36 33.00
CA GLY A 250 -15.13 -8.93 32.50
C GLY A 250 -14.95 -9.69 31.18
N PHE A 251 -15.99 -10.42 30.78
CA PHE A 251 -15.98 -11.24 29.57
C PHE A 251 -15.86 -10.38 28.30
N GLY A 252 -16.53 -9.22 28.26
CA GLY A 252 -16.52 -8.31 27.12
C GLY A 252 -15.12 -7.79 26.83
N GLN A 253 -14.38 -7.44 27.88
CA GLN A 253 -12.97 -7.03 27.78
C GLN A 253 -12.08 -8.11 27.18
N ILE A 254 -12.20 -9.35 27.68
CA ILE A 254 -11.39 -10.48 27.21
C ILE A 254 -11.67 -10.77 25.74
N LEU A 255 -12.95 -10.79 25.36
CA LEU A 255 -13.36 -11.03 23.97
C LEU A 255 -12.80 -9.96 23.02
N ALA A 256 -12.95 -8.68 23.37
CA ALA A 256 -12.41 -7.58 22.58
C ALA A 256 -10.89 -7.71 22.39
N MET A 257 -10.18 -8.10 23.44
CA MET A 257 -8.72 -8.25 23.43
C MET A 257 -8.28 -9.42 22.56
N VAL A 258 -8.96 -10.56 22.65
CA VAL A 258 -8.67 -11.72 21.79
C VAL A 258 -8.85 -11.36 20.32
N LEU A 259 -9.94 -10.67 19.96
CA LEU A 259 -10.17 -10.24 18.58
C LEU A 259 -9.08 -9.27 18.08
N ALA A 260 -8.68 -8.32 18.91
CA ALA A 260 -7.62 -7.37 18.56
C ALA A 260 -6.25 -8.05 18.41
N VAL A 261 -5.91 -9.00 19.29
CA VAL A 261 -4.65 -9.77 19.23
C VAL A 261 -4.62 -10.67 17.99
N LEU A 262 -5.73 -11.30 17.61
CA LEU A 262 -5.79 -12.11 16.40
C LEU A 262 -5.53 -11.28 15.14
N ASP A 263 -6.09 -10.06 15.07
CA ASP A 263 -5.83 -9.14 13.96
C ASP A 263 -4.37 -8.65 13.95
N LEU A 264 -3.79 -8.37 15.12
CA LEU A 264 -2.37 -8.04 15.24
C LEU A 264 -1.47 -9.18 14.75
N LEU A 265 -1.76 -10.43 15.13
CA LEU A 265 -0.98 -11.60 14.71
C LEU A 265 -1.01 -11.78 13.19
N ARG A 266 -2.18 -11.61 12.57
CA ARG A 266 -2.30 -11.63 11.10
C ARG A 266 -1.43 -10.54 10.47
N THR A 267 -1.51 -9.33 11.01
CA THR A 267 -0.71 -8.19 10.55
C THR A 267 0.78 -8.46 10.67
N PHE A 268 1.22 -9.07 11.77
CA PHE A 268 2.62 -9.42 11.97
C PHE A 268 3.11 -10.44 10.93
N ILE A 269 2.31 -11.46 10.62
CA ILE A 269 2.63 -12.45 9.58
C ILE A 269 2.81 -11.76 8.22
N VAL A 270 1.93 -10.82 7.87
CA VAL A 270 2.01 -10.07 6.62
C VAL A 270 3.27 -9.22 6.57
N VAL A 271 3.51 -8.39 7.60
CA VAL A 271 4.70 -7.55 7.68
C VAL A 271 5.98 -8.39 7.59
N TYR A 272 6.01 -9.55 8.26
CA TYR A 272 7.13 -10.48 8.19
C TYR A 272 7.36 -10.99 6.75
N ARG A 273 6.31 -11.36 6.01
CA ARG A 273 6.40 -11.77 4.61
C ARG A 273 6.95 -10.65 3.71
N ILE A 274 6.49 -9.41 3.91
CA ILE A 274 6.99 -8.24 3.16
C ILE A 274 8.49 -8.07 3.40
N ILE A 275 8.92 -8.09 4.67
CA ILE A 275 10.33 -7.93 5.05
C ILE A 275 11.18 -9.05 4.43
N CYS A 276 10.73 -10.30 4.50
CA CYS A 276 11.42 -11.44 3.88
C CYS A 276 11.55 -11.27 2.36
N GLY A 277 10.46 -10.86 1.69
CA GLY A 277 10.48 -10.62 0.25
C GLY A 277 11.39 -9.46 -0.17
N ILE A 278 11.49 -8.41 0.63
CA ILE A 278 12.45 -7.31 0.41
C ILE A 278 13.88 -7.84 0.56
N PHE A 279 14.15 -8.60 1.62
CA PHE A 279 15.48 -9.16 1.85
C PHE A 279 15.90 -10.09 0.70
N GLU A 280 15.00 -10.95 0.23
CA GLU A 280 15.25 -11.83 -0.92
C GLU A 280 15.55 -11.01 -2.20
N LYS A 281 14.78 -9.95 -2.49
CA LYS A 281 15.03 -9.06 -3.63
C LYS A 281 16.38 -8.34 -3.54
N LEU A 282 16.77 -7.89 -2.35
CA LEU A 282 18.09 -7.28 -2.15
C LEU A 282 19.22 -8.29 -2.38
N THR A 283 19.08 -9.51 -1.84
CA THR A 283 20.10 -10.56 -2.04
C THR A 283 20.21 -11.00 -3.50
N THR A 284 19.12 -11.04 -4.26
CA THR A 284 19.14 -11.37 -5.69
C THR A 284 19.75 -10.23 -6.51
N GLN A 285 19.45 -8.97 -6.18
CA GLN A 285 20.07 -7.82 -6.83
C GLN A 285 21.58 -7.75 -6.61
N ASP A 286 22.06 -8.06 -5.39
CA ASP A 286 23.49 -8.13 -5.11
C ASP A 286 24.18 -9.30 -5.83
N ARG A 287 23.51 -10.45 -5.94
CA ARG A 287 24.02 -11.57 -6.76
C ARG A 287 24.13 -11.19 -8.23
N LEU A 288 23.14 -10.48 -8.78
CA LEU A 288 23.14 -10.03 -10.17
C LEU A 288 24.28 -9.03 -10.43
N LYS A 289 24.49 -8.04 -9.55
CA LYS A 289 25.63 -7.12 -9.64
C LYS A 289 26.98 -7.84 -9.60
N ASN A 290 27.13 -8.81 -8.69
CA ASN A 290 28.35 -9.61 -8.59
C ASN A 290 28.60 -10.46 -9.85
N LEU A 291 27.54 -10.97 -10.50
CA LEU A 291 27.66 -11.69 -11.77
C LEU A 291 28.11 -10.77 -12.90
N GLU A 292 27.51 -9.58 -13.00
CA GLU A 292 27.86 -8.56 -13.99
C GLU A 292 29.32 -8.09 -13.83
N GLU A 293 29.77 -7.83 -12.60
CA GLU A 293 31.17 -7.48 -12.32
C GLU A 293 32.15 -8.60 -12.68
N ASN A 294 31.78 -9.86 -12.43
CA ASN A 294 32.61 -11.01 -12.78
C ASN A 294 32.68 -11.22 -14.31
N GLU A 295 31.60 -10.97 -15.03
CA GLU A 295 31.56 -11.03 -16.49
C GLU A 295 32.42 -9.92 -17.13
N ILE A 296 32.32 -8.69 -16.62
CA ILE A 296 33.19 -7.58 -17.03
C ILE A 296 34.67 -7.93 -16.78
N ARG A 297 34.99 -8.51 -15.62
CA ARG A 297 36.37 -8.93 -15.28
C ARG A 297 36.88 -10.04 -16.21
N ARG A 298 36.03 -11.00 -16.60
CA ARG A 298 36.38 -12.04 -17.57
C ARG A 298 36.63 -11.46 -18.96
N SER A 299 35.77 -10.56 -19.44
CA SER A 299 35.93 -9.88 -20.73
C SER A 299 37.20 -9.04 -20.78
N HIS A 300 37.52 -8.32 -19.71
CA HIS A 300 38.75 -7.53 -19.61
C HIS A 300 40.02 -8.42 -19.61
N ASN A 301 40.00 -9.55 -18.90
CA ASN A 301 41.11 -10.51 -18.91
C ASN A 301 41.30 -11.16 -20.29
N CYS A 302 40.21 -11.53 -20.97
CA CYS A 302 40.25 -12.06 -22.33
C CYS A 302 40.88 -11.05 -23.31
N TYR A 303 40.49 -9.78 -23.23
CA TYR A 303 41.08 -8.70 -24.04
C TYR A 303 42.59 -8.52 -23.77
N LYS A 304 43.00 -8.59 -22.50
CA LYS A 304 44.41 -8.48 -22.10
C LYS A 304 45.26 -9.63 -22.67
N ASP A 305 44.74 -10.86 -22.67
CA ASP A 305 45.43 -12.02 -23.24
C ASP A 305 45.58 -11.91 -24.76
N VAL A 306 44.56 -11.41 -25.47
CA VAL A 306 44.62 -11.14 -26.92
C VAL A 306 45.69 -10.09 -27.24
N LEU A 307 45.77 -9.01 -26.47
CA LEU A 307 46.80 -7.98 -26.63
C LEU A 307 48.21 -8.52 -26.35
N LEU A 308 48.37 -9.38 -25.34
CA LEU A 308 49.64 -10.00 -25.01
C LEU A 308 50.11 -10.94 -26.13
N LYS A 309 49.21 -11.77 -26.68
CA LYS A 309 49.50 -12.62 -27.84
C LYS A 309 49.86 -11.77 -29.08
N SER A 310 49.14 -10.68 -29.35
CA SER A 310 49.45 -9.76 -30.46
C SER A 310 50.82 -9.08 -30.31
N SER A 311 51.20 -8.68 -29.09
CA SER A 311 52.53 -8.15 -28.77
C SER A 311 53.66 -9.17 -29.00
N ILE A 312 53.44 -10.42 -28.59
CA ILE A 312 54.40 -11.52 -28.83
C ILE A 312 54.53 -11.81 -30.32
N ILE A 313 53.42 -11.86 -31.07
CA ILE A 313 53.41 -12.05 -32.52
C ILE A 313 54.16 -10.89 -33.21
N LYS A 314 53.92 -9.63 -32.83
CA LYS A 314 54.66 -8.47 -33.35
C LYS A 314 56.16 -8.55 -33.04
N LYS A 315 56.56 -8.96 -31.83
CA LYS A 315 57.99 -9.14 -31.47
C LYS A 315 58.65 -10.28 -32.26
N ASN A 316 57.94 -11.39 -32.48
CA ASN A 316 58.46 -12.52 -33.25
C ASN A 316 58.54 -12.22 -34.76
N LEU A 317 57.56 -11.50 -35.32
CA LEU A 317 57.63 -10.98 -36.70
C LEU A 317 58.78 -9.97 -36.89
N CYS A 318 59.07 -9.17 -35.87
CA CYS A 318 60.22 -8.25 -35.89
C CYS A 318 61.57 -9.02 -35.83
N ARG A 319 61.65 -10.12 -35.07
CA ARG A 319 62.83 -11.01 -35.08
C ARG A 319 63.01 -11.76 -36.40
N LEU A 320 61.93 -12.20 -37.06
CA LEU A 320 61.99 -12.84 -38.38
C LEU A 320 62.43 -11.87 -39.48
N LYS A 321 62.06 -10.58 -39.39
CA LYS A 321 62.53 -9.56 -40.34
C LYS A 321 64.04 -9.27 -40.23
N ASN A 322 64.65 -9.48 -39.07
CA ASN A 322 66.10 -9.33 -38.87
C ASN A 322 66.91 -10.61 -39.12
N CYS A 323 66.27 -11.74 -39.46
CA CYS A 323 66.95 -12.97 -39.89
C CYS A 323 66.96 -13.17 -41.41
N TYR A 324 66.30 -12.29 -42.19
CA TYR A 324 66.36 -12.28 -43.65
C TYR A 324 67.18 -11.09 -44.18
N HIS A 325 68.38 -10.89 -43.63
CA HIS A 325 69.43 -10.15 -44.33
C HIS A 325 70.72 -10.97 -44.32
N GLY A 326 70.80 -11.89 -45.27
CA GLY A 326 71.96 -12.73 -45.46
C GLY A 326 71.86 -13.56 -46.73
N ARG A 327 72.18 -12.93 -47.86
CA ARG A 327 72.48 -13.54 -49.18
C ARG A 327 71.28 -14.15 -49.93
N TYR A 328 70.88 -13.52 -51.02
CA TYR A 328 71.42 -13.83 -52.34
C TYR A 328 70.93 -12.79 -53.36
N LEU A 329 71.85 -12.40 -54.23
CA LEU A 329 71.56 -11.69 -55.47
C LEU A 329 70.64 -12.55 -56.34
N SER A 330 69.59 -11.96 -56.90
CA SER A 330 69.40 -11.97 -58.35
C SER A 330 68.33 -10.97 -58.76
N SER A 331 68.75 -10.05 -59.62
CA SER A 331 67.95 -9.28 -60.56
C SER A 331 66.75 -10.06 -61.10
N HIS A 332 65.55 -9.50 -61.01
CA HIS A 332 64.57 -9.50 -62.10
C HIS A 332 63.52 -8.39 -61.89
N TYR A 333 63.47 -7.51 -62.89
CA TYR A 333 62.49 -6.48 -63.27
C TYR A 333 61.24 -6.23 -62.41
N CYS A 334 61.12 -4.96 -62.03
CA CYS A 334 59.91 -4.30 -61.57
C CYS A 334 58.82 -4.32 -62.65
N LEU A 335 57.68 -4.93 -62.35
CA LEU A 335 56.40 -4.66 -63.00
C LEU A 335 55.49 -3.96 -61.99
N ALA A 336 55.02 -2.77 -62.36
CA ALA A 336 54.08 -1.97 -61.60
C ALA A 336 52.70 -2.68 -61.52
N PRO A 337 51.97 -2.59 -60.39
CA PRO A 337 50.63 -3.16 -60.32
C PRO A 337 49.61 -2.24 -61.02
N ALA A 338 48.94 -2.81 -62.03
CA ALA A 338 47.72 -2.28 -62.59
C ALA A 338 46.58 -2.36 -61.55
N LYS A 339 45.77 -1.30 -61.51
CA LYS A 339 44.50 -1.23 -60.78
C LYS A 339 43.52 -2.26 -61.33
N ASN A 340 42.60 -2.65 -60.45
CA ASN A 340 41.39 -3.45 -60.65
C ASN A 340 41.61 -4.95 -60.46
N ASP A 341 41.31 -5.43 -59.24
CA ASP A 341 40.15 -6.30 -59.04
C ASP A 341 39.91 -6.48 -57.54
N ALA A 342 38.81 -5.88 -57.07
CA ALA A 342 38.21 -6.19 -55.79
C ALA A 342 37.34 -7.43 -55.99
N ASN A 343 37.89 -8.61 -55.71
CA ASN A 343 37.19 -9.83 -55.26
C ASN A 343 38.09 -11.04 -55.50
N ALA A 344 38.89 -11.41 -54.51
CA ALA A 344 39.32 -12.78 -54.20
C ALA A 344 40.60 -12.73 -53.36
N THR A 345 40.46 -12.82 -52.03
CA THR A 345 41.39 -13.52 -51.13
C THR A 345 40.88 -13.32 -49.70
N LEU A 346 40.03 -14.25 -49.25
CA LEU A 346 39.72 -14.44 -47.83
C LEU A 346 39.70 -15.95 -47.54
N GLU A 347 40.79 -16.61 -47.90
CA GLU A 347 41.13 -17.95 -47.45
C GLU A 347 42.63 -18.00 -47.18
N ALA A 348 43.00 -17.85 -45.90
CA ALA A 348 44.19 -18.42 -45.28
C ALA A 348 44.39 -17.79 -43.89
N CYS A 349 43.69 -18.30 -42.88
CA CYS A 349 44.14 -18.32 -41.49
C CYS A 349 43.36 -19.38 -40.72
N SER A 350 43.59 -20.64 -41.05
CA SER A 350 43.24 -21.78 -40.22
C SER A 350 44.54 -22.34 -39.62
N PHE A 351 44.86 -22.00 -38.36
CA PHE A 351 45.49 -22.95 -37.43
C PHE A 351 45.46 -22.47 -35.97
N SER A 352 44.96 -23.37 -35.12
CA SER A 352 45.00 -23.46 -33.65
C SER A 352 44.08 -22.56 -32.81
N GLY A 353 42.98 -23.18 -32.36
CA GLY A 353 42.63 -23.28 -30.94
C GLY A 353 42.32 -21.99 -30.18
N ASN A 354 41.12 -21.46 -30.39
CA ASN A 354 40.18 -21.06 -29.33
C ASN A 354 38.85 -20.65 -29.98
N ARG A 355 37.81 -21.45 -29.74
CA ARG A 355 36.42 -21.09 -30.05
C ARG A 355 36.02 -19.95 -29.12
N CYS A 356 36.23 -18.71 -29.55
CA CYS A 356 35.39 -17.59 -29.13
C CYS A 356 34.21 -17.58 -30.10
N ASP A 357 33.07 -18.05 -29.61
CA ASP A 357 31.87 -18.27 -30.39
C ASP A 357 31.40 -16.98 -31.07
N GLU A 358 31.34 -16.99 -32.40
CA GLU A 358 30.53 -16.09 -33.23
C GLU A 358 29.02 -16.08 -32.88
N SER A 359 28.61 -16.84 -31.85
CA SER A 359 27.24 -16.91 -31.34
C SER A 359 26.84 -15.71 -30.47
N GLU A 360 27.79 -15.02 -29.81
CA GLU A 360 27.48 -13.88 -28.94
C GLU A 360 27.18 -12.59 -29.73
N ALA A 361 27.90 -12.35 -30.82
CA ALA A 361 27.64 -11.20 -31.69
C ALA A 361 26.29 -11.30 -32.44
N ARG A 362 25.79 -12.53 -32.67
CA ARG A 362 24.44 -12.76 -33.20
C ARG A 362 23.35 -12.62 -32.13
N ARG A 363 23.61 -12.99 -30.87
CA ARG A 363 22.64 -12.79 -29.76
C ARG A 363 22.44 -11.31 -29.43
N SER A 364 23.51 -10.50 -29.41
CA SER A 364 23.39 -9.06 -29.13
C SER A 364 22.52 -8.32 -30.16
N LYS A 365 22.63 -8.65 -31.46
CA LYS A 365 21.72 -8.10 -32.49
C LYS A 365 20.29 -8.60 -32.40
N TYR A 366 20.05 -9.78 -31.82
CA TYR A 366 18.71 -10.33 -31.66
C TYR A 366 17.94 -9.62 -30.55
N TYR A 367 18.58 -9.39 -29.38
CA TYR A 367 17.97 -8.66 -28.26
C TYR A 367 17.68 -7.19 -28.61
N GLU A 368 18.56 -6.51 -29.35
CA GLU A 368 18.32 -5.13 -29.79
C GLU A 368 17.15 -5.01 -30.81
N SER A 369 16.82 -6.11 -31.50
CA SER A 369 15.70 -6.17 -32.45
C SER A 369 14.36 -6.50 -31.80
N GLU A 370 14.35 -7.23 -30.68
CA GLU A 370 13.14 -7.50 -29.89
C GLU A 370 12.73 -6.27 -29.08
N ASP A 371 13.68 -5.55 -28.48
CA ASP A 371 13.41 -4.35 -27.69
C ASP A 371 12.76 -3.24 -28.54
N LYS A 372 13.29 -3.03 -29.76
CA LYS A 372 12.69 -2.13 -30.77
C LYS A 372 11.33 -2.59 -31.28
N ARG A 373 11.01 -3.89 -31.20
CA ARG A 373 9.72 -4.44 -31.65
C ARG A 373 8.64 -4.23 -30.59
N ASP A 374 8.99 -4.30 -29.31
CA ASP A 374 8.04 -4.10 -28.22
C ASP A 374 7.79 -2.61 -27.95
N GLU A 375 8.80 -1.74 -28.06
CA GLU A 375 8.60 -0.27 -28.02
C GLU A 375 7.65 0.22 -29.14
N ASN A 376 7.74 -0.39 -30.33
CA ASN A 376 6.88 -0.06 -31.47
C ASN A 376 5.45 -0.62 -31.31
N LYS A 377 5.24 -1.69 -30.53
CA LYS A 377 3.89 -2.16 -30.16
C LYS A 377 3.23 -1.25 -29.15
N GLU A 378 3.98 -0.74 -28.17
CA GLU A 378 3.48 0.18 -27.15
C GLU A 378 3.08 1.53 -27.77
N LEU A 379 3.90 2.08 -28.66
CA LEU A 379 3.57 3.30 -29.41
C LEU A 379 2.31 3.13 -30.30
N ARG A 380 2.12 1.94 -30.89
CA ARG A 380 0.90 1.62 -31.66
C ARG A 380 -0.33 1.47 -30.78
N SER A 381 -0.20 1.01 -29.53
CA SER A 381 -1.32 0.91 -28.58
C SER A 381 -1.76 2.31 -28.14
N ILE A 382 -0.81 3.19 -27.80
CA ILE A 382 -1.06 4.58 -27.40
C ILE A 382 -1.73 5.36 -28.54
N ALA A 383 -1.28 5.17 -29.79
CA ALA A 383 -1.88 5.82 -30.95
C ALA A 383 -3.34 5.38 -31.21
N ARG A 384 -3.68 4.12 -30.95
CA ARG A 384 -5.07 3.62 -31.07
C ARG A 384 -5.98 4.22 -29.99
N THR A 385 -5.51 4.29 -28.75
CA THR A 385 -6.27 4.87 -27.63
C THR A 385 -6.52 6.37 -27.82
N LYS A 386 -5.55 7.09 -28.40
CA LYS A 386 -5.70 8.52 -28.71
C LYS A 386 -6.72 8.76 -29.82
N ASN A 387 -6.77 7.90 -30.83
CA ASN A 387 -7.75 7.99 -31.92
C ASN A 387 -9.17 7.59 -31.49
N SER A 388 -9.34 6.66 -30.55
CA SER A 388 -10.67 6.34 -30.00
C SER A 388 -11.23 7.47 -29.12
N LEU A 389 -10.37 8.21 -28.41
CA LEU A 389 -10.78 9.36 -27.60
C LEU A 389 -11.17 10.58 -28.45
N LEU A 390 -10.61 10.72 -29.66
CA LEU A 390 -10.93 11.82 -30.57
C LEU A 390 -12.20 11.58 -31.39
N ARG A 391 -12.64 10.33 -31.59
CA ARG A 391 -13.88 9.99 -32.30
C ARG A 391 -15.14 9.96 -31.44
N GLY A 392 -15.02 10.14 -30.12
CA GLY A 392 -16.15 10.15 -29.19
C GLY A 392 -16.67 11.54 -28.81
N LYS A 393 -16.29 12.58 -29.56
CA LYS A 393 -16.60 13.99 -29.26
C LYS A 393 -17.39 14.74 -30.34
N ASP A 394 -17.97 14.02 -31.29
CA ASP A 394 -18.96 14.56 -32.24
C ASP A 394 -20.37 14.04 -31.91
#